data_AF-A0A0E3YWH8-F1
#
_entry.id   AF-A0A0E3YWH8-F1
#
_cell.length_a   1.000
_cell.length_b   1.000
_cell.length_c   1.000
_cell.angle_alpha   90.00
_cell.angle_beta   90.00
_cell.angle_gamma   90.00
#
_symmetry.space_group_name_H-M   'P 1'
#
loop_
_entity.id
_entity.type
_entity.pdbx_description
1 polymer ?
#
loop_
_entity_poly.entity_id
_entity_poly.type
_entity_poly.pdbx_seq_one_letter_code
_entity_poly.pdbx_strand_id
1 'polypeptide(L)'
;MSLLASIINAETPSSLQRGGDFSVTSSAALTRLAWTALAAKDFDAVAAYTAKCRELYEAEARRQQSGLTAVIPASERERIFSLSSLNDVAVCYLVAGQGLELQGNTSAAIALYQSLNEKFPFAQCWDNKGWFWRPAAVARTRLYHLEFDAASR
;
A
#
# COMPACT_ATOMS: atom_id res chain seq x y z
N MET A 1 -52.56 -24.74 -18.39
CA MET A 1 -52.24 -23.42 -17.84
C MET A 1 -50.79 -23.13 -18.17
N SER A 2 -50.60 -22.26 -19.18
CA SER A 2 -49.30 -21.78 -19.64
C SER A 2 -48.88 -20.57 -18.80
N LEU A 3 -47.61 -20.51 -18.42
CA LEU A 3 -46.86 -19.31 -17.99
C LEU A 3 -45.41 -19.60 -18.40
N LEU A 4 -45.09 -19.34 -19.67
CA LEU A 4 -44.30 -18.19 -20.13
C LEU A 4 -42.95 -18.03 -19.44
N ALA A 5 -41.92 -18.39 -20.19
CA ALA A 5 -40.53 -17.99 -20.04
C ALA A 5 -40.37 -16.48 -20.22
N SER A 6 -39.37 -15.88 -19.55
CA SER A 6 -38.51 -14.85 -20.16
C SER A 6 -37.40 -14.30 -19.24
N ILE A 7 -36.14 -14.47 -19.72
CA ILE A 7 -35.01 -13.50 -19.77
C ILE A 7 -34.36 -13.19 -18.38
N ILE A 8 -33.03 -13.13 -18.14
CA ILE A 8 -31.84 -12.80 -18.95
C ILE A 8 -30.58 -13.47 -18.34
N ASN A 9 -29.62 -13.76 -19.22
CA ASN A 9 -28.24 -14.20 -19.00
C ASN A 9 -27.36 -13.27 -18.13
N ALA A 10 -26.41 -13.94 -17.46
CA ALA A 10 -24.98 -13.62 -17.28
C ALA A 10 -24.50 -12.17 -17.13
N GLU A 11 -23.87 -11.90 -15.99
CA GLU A 11 -22.70 -11.02 -15.93
C GLU A 11 -21.59 -11.74 -15.15
N THR A 12 -20.67 -12.36 -15.90
CA THR A 12 -19.26 -12.46 -15.50
C THR A 12 -18.75 -11.06 -15.15
N PRO A 13 -18.00 -10.84 -14.05
CA PRO A 13 -17.34 -9.55 -13.84
C PRO A 13 -16.22 -9.43 -14.88
N SER A 14 -16.54 -8.79 -16.00
CA SER A 14 -15.58 -8.38 -17.02
C SER A 14 -14.77 -7.19 -16.53
N SER A 15 -13.46 -7.24 -16.77
CA SER A 15 -12.51 -6.14 -16.74
C SER A 15 -12.46 -5.30 -15.46
N LEU A 16 -11.35 -5.48 -14.72
CA LEU A 16 -10.73 -4.48 -13.85
C LEU A 16 -11.20 -3.06 -14.20
N GLN A 17 -11.89 -2.41 -13.25
CA GLN A 17 -12.29 -1.02 -13.36
C GLN A 17 -11.04 -0.14 -13.52
N ARG A 18 -10.59 0.01 -14.77
CA ARG A 18 -9.67 1.08 -15.18
C ARG A 18 -10.47 2.37 -15.08
N GLY A 19 -10.39 3.02 -13.91
CA GLY A 19 -10.98 4.33 -13.66
C GLY A 19 -12.22 4.36 -12.77
N GLY A 20 -12.30 3.52 -11.73
CA GLY A 20 -13.40 3.56 -10.76
C GLY A 20 -13.37 4.83 -9.90
N ASP A 21 -14.55 5.38 -9.62
CA ASP A 21 -14.75 6.46 -8.64
C ASP A 21 -14.30 6.00 -7.24
N PHE A 22 -13.13 6.47 -6.82
CA PHE A 22 -12.51 6.13 -5.54
C PHE A 22 -13.04 7.00 -4.37
N SER A 23 -14.06 7.83 -4.59
CA SER A 23 -14.53 8.83 -3.61
C SER A 23 -14.97 8.24 -2.26
N VAL A 24 -15.21 6.93 -2.18
CA VAL A 24 -15.60 6.21 -0.94
C VAL A 24 -14.62 5.11 -0.51
N THR A 25 -13.47 4.97 -1.18
CA THR A 25 -12.54 3.86 -0.92
C THR A 25 -11.60 4.20 0.25
N SER A 26 -11.67 3.42 1.34
CA SER A 26 -10.81 3.59 2.51
C SER A 26 -9.33 3.32 2.18
N SER A 27 -8.42 3.90 2.97
CA SER A 27 -6.98 3.64 2.87
C SER A 27 -6.67 2.14 2.92
N ALA A 28 -7.29 1.43 3.86
CA ALA A 28 -7.13 -0.02 4.02
C ALA A 28 -7.64 -0.84 2.81
N ALA A 29 -8.68 -0.37 2.12
CA ALA A 29 -9.14 -1.02 0.89
C ALA A 29 -8.15 -0.82 -0.26
N LEU A 30 -7.64 0.41 -0.46
CA LEU A 30 -6.62 0.72 -1.46
C LEU A 30 -5.32 -0.06 -1.20
N THR A 31 -4.88 -0.14 0.06
CA THR A 31 -3.69 -0.92 0.44
C THR A 31 -3.84 -2.41 0.14
N ARG A 32 -5.01 -3.00 0.43
CA ARG A 32 -5.28 -4.41 0.08
C ARG A 32 -5.27 -4.64 -1.43
N LEU A 33 -5.91 -3.77 -2.20
CA LEU A 33 -5.91 -3.84 -3.66
C LEU A 33 -4.49 -3.71 -4.24
N ALA A 34 -3.67 -2.82 -3.69
CA ALA A 34 -2.27 -2.68 -4.07
C ALA A 34 -1.45 -3.95 -3.82
N TRP A 35 -1.63 -4.61 -2.66
CA TRP A 35 -0.98 -5.91 -2.40
C TRP A 35 -1.44 -7.01 -3.35
N THR A 36 -2.75 -7.10 -3.62
CA THR A 36 -3.30 -8.06 -4.58
C THR A 36 -2.72 -7.83 -5.98
N ALA A 37 -2.65 -6.57 -6.42
CA ALA A 37 -2.05 -6.20 -7.70
C ALA A 37 -0.55 -6.56 -7.76
N LEU A 38 0.20 -6.28 -6.69
CA LEU A 38 1.63 -6.63 -6.61
C LEU A 38 1.85 -8.14 -6.72
N ALA A 39 1.04 -8.95 -6.01
CA ALA A 39 1.10 -10.40 -6.08
C ALA A 39 0.78 -10.92 -7.49
N ALA A 40 -0.13 -10.26 -8.21
CA ALA A 40 -0.47 -10.56 -9.60
C ALA A 40 0.54 -9.98 -10.62
N LYS A 41 1.54 -9.22 -10.17
CA LYS A 41 2.47 -8.44 -11.02
C LYS A 41 1.75 -7.46 -11.96
N ASP A 42 0.56 -7.01 -11.58
CA ASP A 42 -0.17 -5.94 -12.28
C ASP A 42 0.37 -4.60 -11.79
N PHE A 43 1.50 -4.18 -12.37
CA PHE A 43 2.23 -3.00 -11.91
C PHE A 43 1.49 -1.68 -12.18
N ASP A 44 0.64 -1.64 -13.22
CA ASP A 44 -0.20 -0.48 -13.49
C ASP A 44 -1.26 -0.32 -12.38
N ALA A 45 -1.87 -1.43 -11.95
CA ALA A 45 -2.79 -1.41 -10.82
C ALA A 45 -2.08 -1.09 -9.50
N VAL A 46 -0.86 -1.60 -9.27
CA VAL A 46 -0.02 -1.21 -8.12
C VAL A 46 0.17 0.30 -8.09
N ALA A 47 0.58 0.90 -9.21
CA ALA A 47 0.79 2.34 -9.31
C ALA A 47 -0.51 3.10 -9.05
N ALA A 48 -1.62 2.68 -9.66
CA ALA A 48 -2.91 3.34 -9.50
C ALA A 48 -3.42 3.33 -8.04
N TYR A 49 -3.46 2.17 -7.39
CA TYR A 49 -4.00 2.06 -6.03
C TYR A 49 -3.11 2.75 -4.98
N THR A 50 -1.80 2.63 -5.11
CA THR A 50 -0.86 3.29 -4.18
C THR A 50 -0.85 4.81 -4.36
N ALA A 51 -0.91 5.31 -5.60
CA ALA A 51 -1.02 6.74 -5.87
C ALA A 51 -2.33 7.30 -5.31
N LYS A 52 -3.46 6.61 -5.52
CA LYS A 52 -4.75 7.04 -4.98
C LYS A 52 -4.77 7.08 -3.46
N CYS A 53 -4.18 6.08 -2.79
CA CYS A 53 -4.09 6.07 -1.33
C CYS A 53 -3.30 7.28 -0.82
N ARG A 54 -2.17 7.58 -1.45
CA ARG A 54 -1.34 8.73 -1.09
C ARG A 54 -2.05 10.06 -1.38
N GLU A 55 -2.71 10.19 -2.52
CA GLU A 55 -3.49 11.38 -2.87
C GLU A 55 -4.53 11.72 -1.80
N LEU A 56 -5.29 10.72 -1.35
CA LEU A 56 -6.40 10.92 -0.42
C LEU A 56 -5.95 11.04 1.05
N TYR A 57 -4.92 10.30 1.46
CA TYR A 57 -4.64 10.08 2.88
C TYR A 57 -3.25 10.55 3.35
N GLU A 58 -2.36 11.01 2.46
CA GLU A 58 -1.00 11.41 2.86
C GLU A 58 -0.98 12.60 3.82
N ALA A 59 -1.92 13.55 3.68
CA ALA A 59 -2.04 14.68 4.60
C ALA A 59 -2.37 14.23 6.04
N GLU A 60 -3.34 13.32 6.18
CA GLU A 60 -3.72 12.74 7.48
C GLU A 60 -2.60 11.84 8.04
N ALA A 61 -1.96 11.04 7.19
CA ALA A 61 -0.81 10.23 7.58
C ALA A 61 0.33 11.08 8.16
N ARG A 62 0.62 12.24 7.56
CA ARG A 62 1.63 13.17 8.06
C ARG A 62 1.22 13.80 9.39
N ARG A 63 -0.06 14.17 9.55
CA ARG A 63 -0.60 14.65 10.83
C ARG A 63 -0.42 13.60 11.92
N GLN A 64 -0.79 12.36 11.65
CA GLN A 64 -0.64 11.22 12.56
C GLN A 64 0.83 10.98 12.92
N GLN A 65 1.73 10.94 11.93
CA GLN A 65 3.17 10.80 12.15
C GLN A 65 3.74 11.94 13.00
N SER A 66 3.32 13.19 12.78
CA SER A 66 3.82 14.36 13.53
C SER A 66 3.49 14.33 15.02
N GLY A 67 2.45 13.58 15.40
CA GLY A 67 2.08 13.35 16.80
C GLY A 67 2.92 12.29 17.50
N LEU A 68 3.91 11.71 16.83
CA LEU A 68 4.74 10.62 17.34
C LEU A 68 6.22 11.03 17.37
N THR A 69 6.90 10.64 18.43
CA THR A 69 8.37 10.76 18.56
C THR A 69 9.08 9.42 18.54
N ALA A 70 8.31 8.33 18.64
CA ALA A 70 8.79 6.96 18.60
C ALA A 70 7.67 6.03 18.08
N VAL A 71 8.05 4.79 17.78
CA VAL A 71 7.09 3.71 17.57
C VAL A 71 6.27 3.45 18.83
N ILE A 72 5.02 3.05 18.67
CA ILE A 72 4.12 2.70 19.76
C ILE A 72 4.40 1.25 20.19
N PRO A 73 4.48 0.96 21.50
CA PRO A 73 4.54 -0.41 22.00
C PRO A 73 3.44 -1.31 21.44
N ALA A 74 3.79 -2.52 21.02
CA ALA A 74 2.82 -3.46 20.42
C ALA A 74 1.66 -3.85 21.36
N SER A 75 1.81 -3.62 22.67
CA SER A 75 0.75 -3.79 23.67
C SER A 75 -0.37 -2.74 23.55
N GLU A 76 -0.11 -1.57 22.97
CA GLU A 76 -1.08 -0.48 22.78
C GLU A 76 -1.77 -0.59 21.39
N ARG A 77 -2.37 -1.74 21.10
CA ARG A 77 -2.86 -2.06 19.75
C ARG A 77 -3.88 -1.05 19.23
N GLU A 78 -4.81 -0.64 20.06
CA GLU A 78 -5.90 0.28 19.70
C GLU A 78 -5.34 1.64 19.26
N ARG A 79 -4.24 2.07 19.89
CA ARG A 79 -3.53 3.29 19.53
C ARG A 79 -2.75 3.15 18.22
N ILE A 80 -2.23 1.96 17.91
CA ILE A 80 -1.64 1.69 16.59
C ILE A 80 -2.74 1.69 15.52
N PHE A 81 -3.88 1.06 15.78
CA PHE A 81 -5.00 1.00 14.85
C PHE A 81 -5.65 2.36 14.58
N SER A 82 -5.65 3.27 15.55
CA SER A 82 -6.16 4.64 15.35
C SER A 82 -5.29 5.49 14.41
N LEU A 83 -4.09 5.00 14.05
CA LEU A 83 -3.18 5.62 13.08
C LEU A 83 -3.28 4.95 11.71
N SER A 84 -4.48 4.52 11.30
CA SER A 84 -4.70 3.74 10.09
C SER A 84 -4.17 4.42 8.82
N SER A 85 -4.40 5.73 8.66
CA SER A 85 -3.89 6.48 7.49
C SER A 85 -2.37 6.47 7.42
N LEU A 86 -1.67 6.67 8.54
CA LEU A 86 -0.21 6.55 8.63
C LEU A 86 0.24 5.16 8.20
N ASN A 87 -0.35 4.12 8.79
CA ASN A 87 0.04 2.75 8.55
C ASN A 87 -0.20 2.34 7.10
N ASP A 88 -1.37 2.65 6.56
CA ASP A 88 -1.78 2.30 5.20
C ASP A 88 -0.97 3.07 4.14
N VAL A 89 -0.79 4.38 4.30
CA VAL A 89 0.02 5.19 3.37
C VAL A 89 1.47 4.72 3.36
N ALA A 90 2.05 4.42 4.53
CA ALA A 90 3.40 3.88 4.63
C ALA A 90 3.55 2.55 3.89
N VAL A 91 2.56 1.66 3.97
CA VAL A 91 2.53 0.42 3.19
C VAL A 91 2.40 0.71 1.69
N CYS A 92 1.58 1.67 1.27
CA CYS A 92 1.48 2.04 -0.14
C CYS A 92 2.80 2.56 -0.74
N TYR A 93 3.61 3.29 0.04
CA TYR A 93 4.97 3.65 -0.39
C TYR A 93 5.85 2.41 -0.59
N LEU A 94 5.81 1.47 0.35
CA LEU A 94 6.59 0.23 0.27
C LEU A 94 6.18 -0.61 -0.96
N VAL A 95 4.88 -0.82 -1.15
CA VAL A 95 4.32 -1.61 -2.25
C VAL A 95 4.62 -0.99 -3.61
N ALA A 96 4.51 0.33 -3.73
CA ALA A 96 4.88 1.04 -4.95
C ALA A 96 6.39 0.89 -5.26
N GLY A 97 7.25 0.99 -4.23
CA GLY A 97 8.68 0.74 -4.37
C GLY A 97 9.00 -0.68 -4.83
N GLN A 98 8.33 -1.68 -4.25
CA GLN A 98 8.47 -3.08 -4.64
C GLN A 98 8.00 -3.33 -6.08
N GLY A 99 6.91 -2.68 -6.49
CA GLY A 99 6.44 -2.73 -7.88
C GLY A 99 7.50 -2.23 -8.87
N LEU A 100 8.03 -1.02 -8.64
CA LEU A 100 9.08 -0.43 -9.48
C LEU A 100 10.35 -1.28 -9.49
N GLU A 101 10.73 -1.82 -8.33
CA GLU A 101 11.89 -2.70 -8.20
C GLU A 101 11.74 -3.97 -9.05
N LEU A 102 10.56 -4.60 -9.03
CA LEU A 102 10.26 -5.79 -9.84
C LEU A 102 10.22 -5.48 -11.36
N GLN A 103 10.00 -4.23 -11.74
CA GLN A 103 10.09 -3.75 -13.12
C GLN A 103 11.52 -3.36 -13.53
N GLY A 104 12.50 -3.48 -12.63
CA GLY A 104 13.88 -3.05 -12.88
C GLY A 104 14.10 -1.53 -12.80
N ASN A 105 13.09 -0.77 -12.37
CA ASN A 105 13.19 0.68 -12.18
C ASN A 105 13.77 1.00 -10.79
N THR A 106 15.04 0.63 -10.61
CA THR A 106 15.74 0.71 -9.31
C THR A 106 15.79 2.12 -8.74
N SER A 107 16.07 3.14 -9.55
CA SER A 107 16.19 4.52 -9.08
C SER A 107 14.87 5.05 -8.51
N ALA A 108 13.75 4.76 -9.18
CA ALA A 108 12.44 5.17 -8.71
C ALA A 108 11.97 4.35 -7.49
N ALA A 109 12.34 3.07 -7.40
CA ALA A 109 12.13 2.26 -6.20
C ALA A 109 12.87 2.84 -4.98
N ILE A 110 14.15 3.18 -5.13
CA ILE A 110 14.97 3.83 -4.09
C ILE A 110 14.30 5.12 -3.61
N ALA A 111 13.84 5.98 -4.51
CA ALA A 111 13.18 7.24 -4.15
C ALA A 111 11.92 7.04 -3.29
N LEU A 112 11.13 6.00 -3.56
CA LEU A 112 9.96 5.66 -2.74
C LEU A 112 10.34 5.12 -1.35
N TYR A 113 11.35 4.25 -1.28
CA TYR A 113 11.82 3.71 -0.01
C TYR A 113 12.48 4.79 0.87
N GLN A 114 13.22 5.74 0.28
CA GLN A 114 13.76 6.90 0.99
C GLN A 114 12.62 7.79 1.51
N SER A 115 11.65 8.11 0.65
CA SER A 115 10.47 8.89 1.05
C SER A 115 9.70 8.24 2.21
N LEU A 116 9.54 6.92 2.21
CA LEU A 116 8.90 6.19 3.29
C LEU A 116 9.66 6.34 4.61
N ASN A 117 10.98 6.20 4.58
CA ASN A 117 11.83 6.32 5.76
C ASN A 117 11.85 7.72 6.34
N GLU A 118 11.84 8.75 5.49
CA GLU A 118 11.82 10.14 5.89
C GLU A 118 10.44 10.54 6.45
N LYS A 119 9.37 10.19 5.73
CA LYS A 119 8.03 10.72 5.99
C LYS A 119 7.23 9.93 7.01
N PHE A 120 7.43 8.61 7.10
CA PHE A 120 6.61 7.72 7.93
C PHE A 120 7.41 6.70 8.74
N PRO A 121 8.47 7.10 9.48
CA PRO A 121 9.38 6.17 10.16
C PRO A 121 8.74 5.35 11.30
N PHE A 122 7.59 5.80 11.82
CA PHE A 122 6.92 5.19 12.97
C PHE A 122 5.67 4.36 12.62
N ALA A 123 5.35 4.23 11.33
CA ALA A 123 4.24 3.39 10.88
C ALA A 123 4.40 1.92 11.32
N GLN A 124 3.27 1.33 11.73
CA GLN A 124 3.16 -0.04 12.23
C GLN A 124 1.92 -0.72 11.63
N CYS A 125 2.12 -1.67 10.74
CA CYS A 125 1.02 -2.39 10.10
C CYS A 125 0.77 -3.72 10.80
N TRP A 126 -0.50 -4.09 10.97
CA TRP A 126 -0.88 -5.40 11.49
C TRP A 126 -0.62 -6.49 10.45
N ASP A 127 0.01 -7.59 10.88
CA ASP A 127 0.10 -8.84 10.14
C ASP A 127 -0.99 -9.79 10.66
N ASN A 128 -1.68 -10.49 9.75
CA ASN A 128 -2.73 -11.42 10.13
C ASN A 128 -2.23 -12.64 10.93
N LYS A 129 -0.90 -12.83 11.01
CA LYS A 129 -0.23 -13.82 11.84
C LYS A 129 0.02 -13.37 13.29
N GLY A 130 -0.43 -12.17 13.67
CA GLY A 130 -0.54 -11.79 15.08
C GLY A 130 0.49 -10.77 15.59
N TRP A 131 1.21 -10.08 14.71
CA TRP A 131 2.21 -9.09 15.11
C TRP A 131 2.10 -7.79 14.31
N PHE A 132 2.65 -6.71 14.86
CA PHE A 132 2.87 -5.48 14.10
C PHE A 132 4.26 -5.50 13.47
N TRP A 133 4.32 -5.20 12.18
CA TRP A 133 5.58 -4.99 11.44
C TRP A 133 5.70 -3.54 11.01
N ARG A 134 6.90 -3.14 10.58
CA ARG A 134 7.23 -1.75 10.26
C ARG A 134 7.58 -1.58 8.78
N PRO A 135 6.76 -0.88 7.97
CA PRO A 135 7.05 -0.64 6.56
C PRO A 135 8.41 0.02 6.31
N ALA A 136 8.76 1.02 7.10
CA ALA A 136 10.05 1.69 7.02
C ALA A 136 11.24 0.73 7.29
N ALA A 137 11.08 -0.27 8.17
CA ALA A 137 12.15 -1.25 8.41
C ALA A 137 12.39 -2.12 7.18
N VAL A 138 11.32 -2.60 6.54
CA VAL A 138 11.41 -3.37 5.28
C VAL A 138 12.05 -2.53 4.18
N ALA A 139 11.65 -1.26 4.06
CA ALA A 139 12.19 -0.34 3.07
C ALA A 139 13.70 -0.08 3.25
N ARG A 140 14.19 0.06 4.49
CA ARG A 140 15.65 0.18 4.74
C ARG A 140 16.41 -1.06 4.32
N THR A 141 15.87 -2.25 4.57
CA THR A 141 16.48 -3.49 4.09
C THR A 141 16.55 -3.51 2.56
N ARG A 142 15.47 -3.12 1.86
CA ARG A 142 15.50 -3.03 0.38
C ARG A 142 16.50 -2.00 -0.12
N LEU A 143 16.55 -0.81 0.47
CA LEU A 143 17.54 0.23 0.12
C LEU A 143 18.96 -0.29 0.21
N TYR A 144 19.32 -0.93 1.33
CA TYR A 144 20.65 -1.49 1.52
C TYR A 144 21.05 -2.45 0.40
N HIS A 145 20.14 -3.36 0.00
CA HIS A 145 20.41 -4.29 -1.10
C HIS A 145 20.55 -3.57 -2.44
N LEU A 146 19.64 -2.65 -2.76
CA LEU A 146 19.66 -1.94 -4.04
C LEU A 146 20.88 -1.03 -4.20
N GLU A 147 21.29 -0.34 -3.14
CA GLU A 147 22.47 0.53 -3.16
C GLU A 147 23.76 -0.28 -3.21
N PHE A 148 23.83 -1.41 -2.52
CA PHE A 148 24.97 -2.34 -2.61
C PHE A 148 25.10 -2.95 -4.02
N ASP A 149 23.99 -3.40 -4.60
CA ASP A 149 23.95 -3.95 -5.96
C ASP A 149 24.30 -2.90 -7.03
N ALA A 150 23.97 -1.62 -6.78
CA ALA A 150 24.35 -0.53 -7.66
C ALA A 150 25.84 -0.18 -7.57
N ALA A 151 26.43 -0.26 -6.38
CA ALA A 151 27.85 0.03 -6.14
C ALA A 151 28.80 -1.09 -6.57
N SER A 152 28.29 -2.31 -6.81
CA SER A 152 29.07 -3.49 -7.19
C SER A 152 29.05 -3.79 -8.70
N ARG A 153 28.40 -2.95 -9.50
CA ARG A 153 28.36 -3.01 -10.97
C ARG A 153 29.34 -2.01 -11.58
#